data_AF-A0A9W6WYW5-F1
#
_entry.id   AF-A0A9W6WYW5-F1
#
_cell.length_a   1.000
_cell.length_b   1.000
_cell.length_c   1.000
_cell.angle_alpha   90.00
_cell.angle_beta   90.00
_cell.angle_gamma   90.00
#
_symmetry.space_group_name_H-M   'P 1'
#
loop_
_entity.id
_entity.type
_entity.pdbx_description
1 polymer ?
#
loop_
_entity_poly.entity_id
_entity_poly.type
_entity_poly.pdbx_seq_one_letter_code
_entity_poly.pdbx_strand_id
1 'polypeptide(L)'
;MQPEETTVYHIDSLKGTHKPEYVFGTLEWFLSGELARRAGCSAEFKWSTYFYKTKPQQTNCVDCGVYLLYYMDKMATGIVGLQPKSILGQVETWCKSSFNSLKAERLRTLLQQRIHCDAEA
;
A
#
# COMPACT_ATOMS: atom_id res chain seq x y z
N MET A 1 -4.72 24.51 15.05
CA MET A 1 -4.73 23.04 15.00
C MET A 1 -3.29 22.57 14.98
N GLN A 2 -2.88 21.71 15.91
CA GLN A 2 -1.62 20.97 15.76
C GLN A 2 -1.82 19.97 14.61
N PRO A 3 -0.82 19.72 13.75
CA PRO A 3 -0.92 18.67 12.74
C PRO A 3 -1.19 17.34 13.45
N GLU A 4 -2.25 16.64 13.06
CA GLU A 4 -2.44 15.25 13.48
C GLU A 4 -1.28 14.41 12.93
N GLU A 5 -0.86 13.42 13.72
CA GLU A 5 0.23 12.52 13.36
C GLU A 5 -0.10 11.77 12.05
N THR A 6 0.81 11.82 11.08
CA THR A 6 0.62 11.11 9.81
C THR A 6 0.94 9.64 10.00
N THR A 7 0.01 8.73 9.67
CA THR A 7 0.32 7.30 9.72
C THR A 7 0.61 6.75 8.32
N VAL A 8 1.73 6.06 8.15
CA VAL A 8 2.17 5.46 6.88
C VAL A 8 2.23 3.94 6.99
N TYR A 9 1.68 3.26 5.99
CA TYR A 9 1.61 1.81 5.92
C TYR A 9 2.40 1.30 4.72
N HIS A 10 3.31 0.35 4.94
CA HIS A 10 4.04 -0.36 3.90
C HIS A 10 3.55 -1.81 3.85
N ILE A 11 2.99 -2.20 2.70
CA ILE A 11 2.47 -3.54 2.46
C ILE A 11 3.35 -4.25 1.45
N ASP A 12 3.84 -5.44 1.81
CA ASP A 12 4.79 -6.20 1.00
C ASP A 12 4.33 -7.65 0.79
N SER A 13 4.23 -8.04 -0.48
CA SER A 13 3.89 -9.40 -0.88
C SER A 13 5.10 -10.33 -0.95
N LEU A 14 6.31 -9.81 -1.12
CA LEU A 14 7.49 -10.61 -1.43
C LEU A 14 8.08 -11.28 -0.19
N LYS A 15 8.70 -12.44 -0.40
CA LYS A 15 9.55 -13.10 0.59
C LYS A 15 10.98 -12.52 0.50
N GLY A 16 11.22 -11.40 1.17
CA GLY A 16 12.56 -10.81 1.33
C GLY A 16 12.78 -9.50 0.58
N THR A 17 14.04 -9.06 0.54
CA THR A 17 14.65 -7.93 -0.22
C THR A 17 14.07 -6.52 -0.12
N HIS A 18 12.90 -6.27 0.50
CA HIS A 18 12.49 -4.91 0.82
C HIS A 18 13.08 -4.46 2.16
N LYS A 19 13.79 -3.33 2.16
CA LYS A 19 14.28 -2.64 3.37
C LYS A 19 13.26 -1.55 3.72
N PRO A 20 12.23 -1.84 4.54
CA PRO A 20 11.19 -0.87 4.86
C PRO A 20 11.78 0.42 5.44
N GLU A 21 12.89 0.35 6.15
CA GLU A 21 13.58 1.49 6.76
C GLU A 21 14.07 2.48 5.70
N TYR A 22 14.57 1.99 4.57
CA TYR A 22 15.02 2.86 3.47
C TYR A 22 13.85 3.57 2.79
N VAL A 23 12.75 2.85 2.57
CA VAL A 23 11.52 3.42 1.99
C VAL A 23 10.94 4.48 2.92
N PHE A 24 10.87 4.17 4.23
CA PHE A 24 10.41 5.11 5.23
C PHE A 24 11.33 6.34 5.32
N GLY A 25 12.64 6.18 5.43
CA GLY A 25 13.56 7.33 5.47
C GLY A 25 13.46 8.23 4.23
N THR A 26 13.24 7.65 3.05
CA THR A 26 13.03 8.43 1.80
C THR A 26 11.71 9.21 1.85
N LEU A 27 10.63 8.58 2.32
CA LEU A 27 9.33 9.24 2.47
C LEU A 27 9.37 10.33 3.55
N GLU A 28 10.04 10.09 4.66
CA GLU A 28 10.23 11.07 5.74
C GLU A 28 10.93 12.32 5.25
N TRP A 29 12.05 12.15 4.55
CA TRP A 29 12.81 13.26 3.97
C TRP A 29 11.93 14.09 3.03
N PHE A 30 11.21 13.42 2.12
CA PHE A 30 10.35 14.09 1.16
C PHE A 30 9.17 14.83 1.82
N LEU A 31 8.44 14.16 2.72
CA LEU A 31 7.25 14.72 3.37
C LEU A 31 7.61 15.85 4.35
N SER A 32 8.74 15.73 5.06
CA SER A 32 9.23 16.79 5.95
C SER A 32 9.63 18.03 5.15
N GLY A 33 10.31 17.85 4.01
CA GLY A 33 10.66 18.95 3.11
C GLY A 33 9.42 19.63 2.53
N GLU A 34 8.42 18.86 2.12
CA GLU A 34 7.17 19.39 1.58
C GLU A 34 6.33 20.12 2.64
N LEU A 35 6.31 19.62 3.89
CA LEU A 35 5.68 20.31 5.01
C LEU A 35 6.37 21.66 5.27
N ALA A 36 7.70 21.68 5.38
CA ALA A 36 8.46 22.91 5.62
C ALA A 36 8.21 23.94 4.51
N ARG A 37 8.19 23.49 3.24
CA ARG A 37 7.92 24.33 2.08
C ARG A 37 6.51 24.95 2.11
N ARG A 38 5.49 24.18 2.52
CA ARG A 38 4.09 24.66 2.57
C ARG A 38 3.76 25.48 3.81
N ALA A 39 4.26 25.07 4.97
CA ALA A 39 3.98 25.72 6.24
C ALA A 39 4.80 27.01 6.45
N GLY A 40 5.90 27.17 5.71
CA GLY A 40 6.81 28.31 5.88
C GLY A 40 7.61 28.26 7.19
N CYS A 41 7.52 27.16 7.95
CA CYS A 41 8.28 26.93 9.17
C CYS A 41 8.71 25.46 9.27
N SER A 42 9.84 25.21 9.92
CA SER A 42 10.40 23.87 10.13
C SER A 42 9.71 23.15 11.31
N ALA A 43 8.38 23.01 11.23
CA ALA A 43 7.64 22.22 12.20
C ALA A 43 8.10 20.76 12.17
N GLU A 44 8.15 20.13 13.34
CA GLU A 44 8.45 18.70 13.47
C GLU A 44 7.39 17.88 12.72
N PHE A 45 7.83 17.05 11.78
CA PHE A 45 6.97 16.12 11.06
C PHE A 45 6.73 14.89 11.93
N LYS A 46 5.54 14.81 12.53
CA LYS A 46 5.14 13.67 13.37
C LYS A 46 4.47 12.60 12.54
N TRP A 47 5.04 11.39 12.58
CA TRP A 47 4.49 10.27 11.85
C TRP A 47 4.74 8.92 12.53
N SER A 48 3.85 7.97 12.26
CA SER A 48 3.95 6.58 12.69
C SER A 48 4.02 5.68 11.46
N THR A 49 4.96 4.73 11.45
CA THR A 49 5.14 3.79 10.34
C THR A 49 4.78 2.37 10.72
N TYR A 50 4.04 1.67 9.87
CA TYR A 50 3.69 0.27 10.06
C TYR A 50 4.04 -0.55 8.82
N PHE A 51 4.63 -1.72 9.05
CA PHE A 51 4.99 -2.66 7.99
C PHE A 51 4.18 -3.95 8.11
N TYR A 52 3.54 -4.35 7.02
CA TYR A 52 2.71 -5.55 6.96
C TYR A 52 3.10 -6.44 5.77
N LYS A 53 3.34 -7.71 6.06
CA LYS A 53 3.45 -8.74 5.03
C LYS A 53 2.09 -9.28 4.67
N THR A 54 1.84 -9.48 3.39
CA THR A 54 0.62 -10.16 2.94
C THR A 54 0.61 -11.61 3.39
N LYS A 55 -0.57 -12.17 3.62
CA LYS A 55 -0.76 -13.59 3.95
C LYS A 55 -1.85 -14.15 3.01
N PRO A 56 -1.52 -15.09 2.11
CA PRO A 56 -0.18 -15.65 1.87
C PRO A 56 0.76 -14.61 1.22
N GLN A 57 2.07 -14.82 1.39
CA GLN A 57 3.09 -14.08 0.64
C GLN A 57 3.20 -14.64 -0.78
N GLN A 58 3.53 -13.75 -1.72
CA GLN A 58 3.85 -14.10 -3.09
C GLN A 58 5.00 -15.11 -3.16
N THR A 59 4.89 -16.04 -4.09
CA THR A 59 5.86 -17.12 -4.29
C THR A 59 6.66 -16.98 -5.59
N ASN A 60 6.14 -16.28 -6.60
CA ASN A 60 6.86 -16.00 -7.85
C ASN A 60 7.55 -14.62 -7.80
N CYS A 61 8.40 -14.31 -8.79
CA CYS A 61 9.13 -13.04 -8.86
C CYS A 61 8.51 -11.99 -9.80
N VAL A 62 7.34 -12.26 -10.39
CA VAL A 62 6.80 -11.46 -11.50
C VAL A 62 5.48 -10.76 -11.17
N ASP A 63 4.73 -11.23 -10.17
CA ASP A 63 3.37 -10.74 -9.90
C ASP A 63 3.31 -9.65 -8.81
N CYS A 64 4.42 -9.07 -8.36
CA CYS A 64 4.38 -8.09 -7.25
C CYS A 64 3.52 -6.86 -7.56
N GLY A 65 3.52 -6.40 -8.82
CA GLY A 65 2.60 -5.36 -9.27
C GLY A 65 1.12 -5.79 -9.22
N VAL A 66 0.82 -7.06 -9.52
CA VAL A 66 -0.53 -7.61 -9.45
C VAL A 66 -1.02 -7.73 -8.01
N TYR A 67 -0.13 -8.15 -7.10
CA TYR A 67 -0.39 -8.15 -5.66
C TYR A 67 -0.65 -6.72 -5.14
N LEU A 68 0.17 -5.75 -5.55
CA LEU A 68 -0.01 -4.34 -5.19
C LEU A 68 -1.40 -3.85 -5.58
N LEU A 69 -1.81 -4.06 -6.84
CA LEU A 69 -3.14 -3.64 -7.31
C LEU A 69 -4.27 -4.32 -6.53
N TYR A 70 -4.17 -5.62 -6.28
CA TYR A 70 -5.17 -6.35 -5.50
C TYR A 70 -5.33 -5.80 -4.08
N TYR A 71 -4.21 -5.58 -3.36
CA TYR A 71 -4.28 -5.09 -1.98
C TYR A 71 -4.72 -3.62 -1.91
N MET A 72 -4.36 -2.80 -2.90
CA MET A 72 -4.91 -1.43 -3.01
C MET A 72 -6.44 -1.45 -3.15
N ASP A 73 -6.98 -2.25 -4.07
CA ASP A 73 -8.42 -2.39 -4.28
C ASP A 73 -9.14 -2.94 -3.04
N LYS A 74 -8.57 -3.97 -2.42
CA LYS A 74 -9.11 -4.57 -1.20
C LYS A 74 -9.19 -3.56 -0.05
N MET A 75 -8.14 -2.76 0.15
CA MET A 75 -8.14 -1.74 1.21
C MET A 75 -9.06 -0.58 0.88
N ALA A 76 -9.09 -0.11 -0.37
CA ALA A 76 -10.02 0.93 -0.80
C ALA A 76 -11.48 0.51 -0.57
N THR A 77 -11.83 -0.71 -0.96
CA THR A 77 -13.15 -1.31 -0.71
C THR A 77 -13.45 -1.41 0.79
N GLY A 78 -12.48 -1.83 1.60
CA GLY A 78 -12.61 -1.91 3.05
C GLY A 78 -12.86 -0.54 3.71
N ILE A 79 -12.13 0.48 3.28
CA ILE A 79 -12.26 1.86 3.78
C ILE A 79 -13.64 2.43 3.42
N VAL A 80 -14.06 2.29 2.15
CA VAL A 80 -15.35 2.79 1.69
C VAL A 80 -16.51 2.06 2.39
N GLY A 81 -16.40 0.75 2.55
CA GLY A 81 -17.46 -0.07 3.15
C GLY A 81 -17.60 0.10 4.66
N LEU A 82 -16.50 0.27 5.39
CA LEU A 82 -16.51 0.36 6.86
C LEU A 82 -16.50 1.80 7.39
N GLN A 83 -16.08 2.78 6.57
CA GLN A 83 -15.87 4.18 6.95
C GLN A 83 -15.22 4.36 8.33
N PRO A 84 -14.07 3.71 8.59
CA PRO A 84 -13.54 3.66 9.94
C PRO A 84 -12.89 4.98 10.34
N LYS A 85 -12.96 5.31 11.64
CA LYS A 85 -12.23 6.46 12.20
C LYS A 85 -10.70 6.30 12.15
N SER A 86 -10.21 5.05 12.08
CA SER A 86 -8.81 4.71 11.90
C SER A 86 -8.70 3.35 11.22
N ILE A 87 -7.73 3.21 10.31
CA ILE A 87 -7.42 1.95 9.64
C ILE A 87 -6.34 1.12 10.37
N LEU A 88 -5.86 1.61 11.52
CA LEU A 88 -4.92 0.87 12.35
C LEU A 88 -5.52 -0.49 12.76
N GLY A 89 -4.74 -1.57 12.63
CA GLY A 89 -5.21 -2.96 12.84
C GLY A 89 -6.08 -3.54 11.71
N GLN A 90 -6.85 -2.70 11.00
CA GLN A 90 -7.59 -3.14 9.81
C GLN A 90 -6.65 -3.48 8.66
N VAL A 91 -5.57 -2.72 8.48
CA VAL A 91 -4.54 -3.02 7.47
C VAL A 91 -3.97 -4.43 7.67
N GLU A 92 -3.67 -4.84 8.91
CA GLU A 92 -3.20 -6.20 9.19
C GLU A 92 -4.23 -7.26 8.79
N THR A 93 -5.51 -6.99 9.06
CA THR A 93 -6.63 -7.87 8.70
C THR A 93 -6.80 -7.95 7.18
N TRP A 94 -6.72 -6.84 6.47
CA TRP A 94 -6.81 -6.80 5.02
C TRP A 94 -5.62 -7.46 4.34
N CYS A 95 -4.43 -7.42 4.94
CA CYS A 95 -3.26 -8.17 4.50
C CYS A 95 -3.44 -9.70 4.61
N LYS A 96 -4.41 -10.19 5.41
CA LYS A 96 -4.81 -11.61 5.46
C LYS A 96 -5.88 -11.86 4.40
N SER A 97 -5.59 -12.73 3.44
CA SER A 97 -6.48 -13.05 2.33
C SER A 97 -6.28 -14.49 1.84
N SER A 98 -7.13 -14.91 0.91
CA SER A 98 -6.92 -16.13 0.13
C SER A 98 -6.24 -15.88 -1.22
N PHE A 99 -5.62 -14.70 -1.39
CA PHE A 99 -4.97 -14.27 -2.63
C PHE A 99 -3.57 -14.86 -2.74
N ASN A 100 -3.43 -15.88 -3.57
CA ASN A 100 -2.21 -16.63 -3.82
C ASN A 100 -1.79 -16.50 -5.31
N SER A 101 -0.69 -17.16 -5.69
CA SER A 101 -0.14 -17.07 -7.06
C SER A 101 -1.14 -17.46 -8.15
N LEU A 102 -2.00 -18.45 -7.92
CA LEU A 102 -3.04 -18.84 -8.89
C LEU A 102 -4.07 -17.73 -9.09
N LYS A 103 -4.46 -17.02 -8.02
CA LYS A 103 -5.37 -15.87 -8.13
C LYS A 103 -4.68 -14.65 -8.74
N ALA A 104 -3.39 -14.46 -8.47
CA ALA A 104 -2.59 -13.42 -9.11
C ALA A 104 -2.48 -13.64 -10.62
N GLU A 105 -2.21 -14.86 -11.08
CA GLU A 105 -2.19 -15.20 -12.51
C GLU A 105 -3.55 -14.91 -13.17
N ARG A 106 -4.66 -15.35 -12.55
CA ARG A 106 -6.01 -15.05 -13.07
C ARG A 106 -6.27 -13.55 -13.15
N LEU A 107 -5.90 -12.79 -12.11
CA LEU A 107 -6.05 -11.34 -12.11
C LEU A 107 -5.19 -10.69 -13.21
N ARG A 108 -3.95 -11.15 -13.41
CA ARG A 108 -3.08 -10.69 -14.50
C ARG A 108 -3.73 -10.89 -15.87
N THR A 109 -4.28 -12.07 -16.14
CA THR A 109 -5.00 -12.36 -17.39
C THR A 109 -6.23 -11.45 -17.55
N LEU A 110 -7.01 -11.25 -16.49
CA LEU A 110 -8.17 -10.36 -16.52
C LEU A 110 -7.79 -8.90 -16.81
N LEU A 111 -6.72 -8.41 -16.17
CA LEU A 111 -6.20 -7.07 -16.42
C LEU A 111 -5.73 -6.91 -17.87
N GLN A 112 -5.04 -7.90 -18.41
CA GLN A 112 -4.63 -7.91 -19.81
C GLN A 112 -5.84 -7.86 -20.75
N GLN A 113 -6.87 -8.67 -20.51
CA GLN A 113 -8.09 -8.66 -21.33
C GLN A 113 -8.78 -7.31 -21.33
N ARG A 114 -8.90 -6.66 -20.16
CA ARG A 114 -9.51 -5.32 -20.04
C ARG A 114 -8.76 -4.28 -20.87
N ILE A 115 -7.43 -4.27 -20.79
CA ILE A 115 -6.61 -3.34 -21.56
C ILE A 115 -6.82 -3.52 -23.07
N HIS A 116 -6.98 -4.76 -23.55
CA HIS A 116 -7.23 -5.01 -24.98
C HIS A 116 -8.66 -4.60 -25.40
N CYS A 117 -9.68 -4.89 -24.58
CA CYS A 117 -11.05 -4.43 -24.84
C CYS A 117 -11.15 -2.90 -24.87
N ASP A 118 -10.47 -2.21 -23.95
CA ASP A 118 -10.50 -0.74 -23.88
C ASP A 118 -9.71 -0.08 -25.03
N ALA A 119 -8.77 -0.80 -25.65
CA ALA A 119 -8.04 -0.31 -26.82
C ALA A 119 -8.84 -0.43 -28.14
N GLU A 120 -9.90 -1.23 -28.15
CA GLU A 120 -10.78 -1.46 -29.30
C GLU A 120 -12.10 -0.66 -29.23
N ALA A 121 -12.33 0.10 -28.16
CA ALA A 121 -13.52 0.92 -27.92
C ALA A 121 -13.30 2.41 -28.22
#